data_AF-A0A2B4SB09-F1
#
_entry.id   AF-A0A2B4SB09-F1
#
_cell.length_a   1.000
_cell.length_b   1.000
_cell.length_c   1.000
_cell.angle_alpha   90.00
_cell.angle_beta   90.00
_cell.angle_gamma   90.00
#
_symmetry.space_group_name_H-M   'P 1'
#
loop_
_entity.id
_entity.type
_entity.pdbx_description
1 polymer ?
#
loop_
_entity_poly.entity_id
_entity_poly.type
_entity_poly.pdbx_seq_one_letter_code
_entity_poly.pdbx_strand_id
1 'polypeptide(L)'
;MEHRGYLEWEGKDNGIFYREDVPANGGRFTVLFLHGQKFSSQTWDDLGTLKFLAAHDYRVVAVDLPGYVKSKDAEQPRTSEERSAFLKKFMEKLKIDRPVLVSPSMSGSYALPFIFEGDQGKHLRGYVPVAPVGTDKFEESDYKELQLPTLVIYGENDSALGVSSLRRLRNIPNSVVHMMKSAGHACYFANPEEFHEKILTFLRRFSQHPEYLYNVIESGKMDNYDIPRYMRALQPDKASAWKLMVIDQVDNEYFVHLYYKML
;
A
#
# COMPACT_ATOMS: atom_id res chain seq x y z
N MET A 1 16.44 6.14 -11.96
CA MET A 1 16.34 7.60 -12.20
C MET A 1 15.67 8.22 -10.99
N GLU A 2 16.21 9.31 -10.48
CA GLU A 2 15.59 10.09 -9.40
C GLU A 2 15.02 11.40 -9.99
N HIS A 3 13.83 11.79 -9.57
CA HIS A 3 13.21 13.06 -9.92
C HIS A 3 12.68 13.76 -8.66
N ARG A 4 12.92 15.07 -8.56
CA ARG A 4 12.49 15.93 -7.46
C ARG A 4 12.05 17.25 -8.09
N GLY A 5 10.76 17.46 -8.28
CA GLY A 5 10.28 18.54 -9.13
C GLY A 5 8.80 18.85 -8.97
N TYR A 6 8.32 19.74 -9.84
CA TYR A 6 6.96 20.23 -9.82
C TYR A 6 6.18 19.71 -11.03
N LEU A 7 4.93 19.36 -10.78
CA LEU A 7 3.91 19.26 -11.81
C LEU A 7 3.29 20.63 -12.06
N GLU A 8 3.07 20.94 -13.33
CA GLU A 8 2.19 22.02 -13.72
C GLU A 8 0.77 21.74 -13.19
N TRP A 9 0.20 22.67 -12.43
CA TRP A 9 -1.08 22.51 -11.76
C TRP A 9 -1.90 23.81 -11.79
N GLU A 10 -3.13 23.74 -12.29
CA GLU A 10 -4.03 24.89 -12.49
C GLU A 10 -3.33 26.11 -13.13
N GLY A 11 -2.56 25.88 -14.20
CA GLY A 11 -1.85 26.92 -14.94
C GLY A 11 -0.59 27.48 -14.26
N LYS A 12 -0.10 26.84 -13.19
CA LYS A 12 1.18 27.16 -12.53
C LYS A 12 2.21 26.07 -12.77
N ASP A 13 3.37 26.41 -13.32
CA ASP A 13 4.48 25.46 -13.56
C ASP A 13 5.07 24.88 -12.26
N ASN A 14 5.03 25.64 -11.17
CA ASN A 14 5.45 25.23 -9.83
C ASN A 14 4.28 24.79 -8.95
N GLY A 15 3.33 24.05 -9.53
CA GLY A 15 2.08 23.69 -8.89
C GLY A 15 2.22 22.69 -7.74
N ILE A 16 2.37 21.40 -8.07
CA ILE A 16 2.43 20.32 -7.09
C ILE A 16 3.81 19.68 -7.08
N PHE A 17 4.50 19.78 -5.96
CA PHE A 17 5.80 19.16 -5.78
C PHE A 17 5.67 17.65 -5.54
N TYR A 18 6.53 16.87 -6.16
CA TYR A 18 6.65 15.44 -5.92
C TYR A 18 8.09 14.96 -6.04
N ARG A 19 8.31 13.78 -5.48
CA ARG A 19 9.53 13.01 -5.53
C ARG A 19 9.23 11.68 -6.19
N GLU A 20 10.18 11.20 -6.96
CA GLU A 20 10.02 9.95 -7.66
C GLU A 20 11.36 9.25 -7.82
N ASP A 21 11.36 7.96 -7.49
CA ASP A 21 12.48 7.06 -7.77
C ASP A 21 11.96 5.96 -8.72
N VAL A 22 12.58 5.87 -9.90
CA VAL A 22 12.21 4.95 -10.97
C VAL A 22 13.33 3.93 -11.18
N PRO A 23 13.07 2.62 -11.03
CA PRO A 23 14.01 1.57 -11.42
C PRO A 23 14.36 1.62 -12.91
N ALA A 24 15.47 0.99 -13.33
CA ALA A 24 15.96 1.07 -14.72
C ALA A 24 14.95 0.55 -15.77
N ASN A 25 14.13 -0.44 -15.40
CA ASN A 25 13.07 -1.03 -16.23
C ASN A 25 11.70 -0.34 -16.06
N GLY A 26 11.62 0.79 -15.36
CA GLY A 26 10.36 1.48 -15.03
C GLY A 26 9.65 0.97 -13.78
N GLY A 27 10.07 -0.18 -13.22
CA GLY A 27 9.46 -0.84 -12.07
C GLY A 27 8.19 -1.64 -12.41
N ARG A 28 7.84 -2.58 -11.54
CA ARG A 28 6.71 -3.51 -11.71
C ARG A 28 5.35 -2.83 -11.70
N PHE A 29 5.18 -1.90 -10.78
CA PHE A 29 4.06 -0.98 -10.66
C PHE A 29 4.42 0.15 -9.68
N THR A 30 3.54 1.14 -9.57
CA THR A 30 3.80 2.32 -8.73
C THR A 30 3.35 2.13 -7.29
N VAL A 31 4.15 2.59 -6.34
CA VAL A 31 3.76 2.80 -4.94
C VAL A 31 3.69 4.32 -4.70
N LEU A 32 2.48 4.82 -4.45
CA LEU A 32 2.20 6.23 -4.27
C LEU A 32 2.08 6.55 -2.78
N PHE A 33 2.95 7.42 -2.28
CA PHE A 33 3.00 7.86 -0.90
C PHE A 33 2.39 9.25 -0.74
N LEU A 34 1.37 9.33 0.12
CA LEU A 34 0.88 10.59 0.67
C LEU A 34 1.57 10.84 2.03
N HIS A 35 1.47 12.06 2.58
CA HIS A 35 2.04 12.39 3.88
C HIS A 35 0.97 12.79 4.90
N GLY A 36 1.33 12.67 6.18
CA GLY A 36 0.52 13.19 7.28
C GLY A 36 0.73 14.70 7.48
N GLN A 37 -0.13 15.35 8.26
CA GLN A 37 -0.17 16.81 8.39
C GLN A 37 1.17 17.47 8.79
N LYS A 38 2.00 16.78 9.59
CA LYS A 38 3.29 17.31 10.06
C LYS A 38 4.48 16.99 9.16
N PHE A 39 4.25 16.26 8.07
CA PHE A 39 5.31 15.65 7.25
C PHE A 39 5.17 16.08 5.78
N SER A 40 6.00 15.51 4.91
CA SER A 40 6.02 15.80 3.47
C SER A 40 6.58 14.61 2.70
N SER A 41 6.68 14.74 1.37
CA SER A 41 7.41 13.77 0.53
C SER A 41 8.86 13.57 0.97
N GLN A 42 9.51 14.60 1.55
CA GLN A 42 10.88 14.53 2.05
C GLN A 42 11.01 13.51 3.18
N THR A 43 9.98 13.34 4.03
CA THR A 43 10.01 12.36 5.11
C THR A 43 10.24 10.94 4.60
N TRP A 44 9.61 10.57 3.50
CA TRP A 44 9.81 9.24 2.89
C TRP A 44 11.20 9.07 2.27
N ASP A 45 11.76 10.17 1.74
CA ASP A 45 13.10 10.23 1.17
C ASP A 45 14.17 10.08 2.28
N ASP A 46 14.01 10.82 3.38
CA ASP A 46 14.91 10.80 4.55
C ASP A 46 14.93 9.44 5.25
N LEU A 47 13.78 8.76 5.30
CA LEU A 47 13.68 7.40 5.83
C LEU A 47 14.27 6.34 4.88
N GLY A 48 14.72 6.72 3.68
CA GLY A 48 15.23 5.80 2.67
C GLY A 48 14.15 4.95 1.98
N THR A 49 12.86 5.22 2.22
CA THR A 49 11.74 4.43 1.71
C THR A 49 11.69 4.40 0.19
N LEU A 50 11.92 5.55 -0.46
CA LEU A 50 11.91 5.65 -1.93
C LEU A 50 13.01 4.77 -2.53
N LYS A 51 14.25 4.94 -2.06
CA LYS A 51 15.40 4.16 -2.53
C LYS A 51 15.25 2.67 -2.24
N PHE A 52 14.78 2.32 -1.05
CA PHE A 52 14.57 0.93 -0.65
C PHE A 52 13.58 0.24 -1.59
N LEU A 53 12.41 0.83 -1.84
CA LEU A 53 11.40 0.20 -2.71
C LEU A 53 11.81 0.24 -4.19
N ALA A 54 12.51 1.28 -4.65
CA ALA A 54 13.06 1.33 -6.00
C ALA A 54 14.14 0.26 -6.23
N ALA A 55 14.98 -0.03 -5.24
CA ALA A 55 15.93 -1.14 -5.28
C ALA A 55 15.25 -2.52 -5.34
N HIS A 56 13.97 -2.59 -4.92
CA HIS A 56 13.12 -3.78 -5.03
C HIS A 56 12.18 -3.76 -6.24
N ASP A 57 12.54 -2.99 -7.26
CA ASP A 57 11.86 -2.97 -8.57
C ASP A 57 10.45 -2.35 -8.54
N TYR A 58 10.21 -1.37 -7.67
CA TYR A 58 8.96 -0.58 -7.67
C TYR A 58 9.21 0.86 -8.09
N ARG A 59 8.34 1.43 -8.94
CA ARG A 59 8.31 2.88 -9.13
C ARG A 59 7.74 3.51 -7.87
N VAL A 60 8.45 4.45 -7.26
CA VAL A 60 7.99 5.07 -6.01
C VAL A 60 7.74 6.54 -6.26
N VAL A 61 6.55 7.02 -5.92
CA VAL A 61 6.16 8.43 -6.04
C VAL A 61 5.71 8.92 -4.68
N ALA A 62 6.23 10.05 -4.22
CA ALA A 62 5.80 10.72 -3.00
C ALA A 62 5.45 12.18 -3.29
N VAL A 63 4.27 12.62 -2.88
CA VAL A 63 3.75 13.96 -3.19
C VAL A 63 3.77 14.85 -1.95
N ASP A 64 4.06 16.14 -2.12
CA ASP A 64 3.69 17.17 -1.13
C ASP A 64 2.25 17.60 -1.44
N LEU A 65 1.31 17.28 -0.55
CA LEU A 65 -0.10 17.58 -0.74
C LEU A 65 -0.32 19.11 -0.86
N PRO A 66 -1.38 19.56 -1.56
CA PRO A 66 -1.65 20.99 -1.74
C PRO A 66 -1.68 21.73 -0.41
N GLY A 67 -1.03 22.89 -0.35
CA GLY A 67 -0.91 23.70 0.86
C GLY A 67 0.17 23.26 1.85
N TYR A 68 0.99 22.26 1.53
CA TYR A 68 2.07 21.78 2.39
C TYR A 68 3.46 21.99 1.77
N VAL A 69 4.41 22.40 2.62
CA VAL A 69 5.86 22.47 2.35
C VAL A 69 6.18 23.04 0.96
N LYS A 70 6.52 22.20 -0.03
CA LYS A 70 6.88 22.68 -1.37
C LYS A 70 5.68 22.95 -2.28
N SER A 71 4.51 22.41 -1.96
CA SER A 71 3.21 22.68 -2.60
C SER A 71 2.37 23.71 -1.83
N LYS A 72 3.00 24.51 -0.95
CA LYS A 72 2.29 25.46 -0.05
C LYS A 72 1.41 26.50 -0.77
N ASP A 73 1.77 26.86 -2.00
CA ASP A 73 1.08 27.90 -2.79
C ASP A 73 -0.02 27.31 -3.70
N ALA A 74 -0.20 25.98 -3.68
CA ALA A 74 -1.31 25.29 -4.33
C ALA A 74 -2.57 25.35 -3.45
N GLU A 75 -3.72 25.60 -4.08
CA GLU A 75 -5.00 25.67 -3.36
C GLU A 75 -5.36 24.30 -2.76
N GLN A 76 -5.73 24.30 -1.47
CA GLN A 76 -6.13 23.07 -0.78
C GLN A 76 -7.56 22.69 -1.16
N PRO A 77 -7.79 21.43 -1.56
CA PRO A 77 -9.14 20.89 -1.65
C PRO A 77 -9.91 21.04 -0.33
N ARG A 78 -11.11 21.61 -0.41
CA ARG A 78 -12.01 21.88 0.72
C ARG A 78 -12.97 20.71 0.95
N THR A 79 -13.50 20.11 -0.10
CA THR A 79 -14.50 19.01 -0.01
C THR A 79 -13.88 17.62 -0.20
N SER A 80 -14.66 16.56 0.04
CA SER A 80 -14.21 15.18 -0.18
C SER A 80 -14.04 14.88 -1.67
N GLU A 81 -14.94 15.41 -2.49
CA GLU A 81 -14.97 15.30 -3.95
C GLU A 81 -13.75 15.99 -4.56
N GLU A 82 -13.41 17.20 -4.10
CA GLU A 82 -12.22 17.92 -4.55
C GLU A 82 -10.92 17.16 -4.18
N ARG A 83 -10.88 16.50 -3.01
CA ARG A 83 -9.72 15.68 -2.59
C ARG A 83 -9.57 14.42 -3.43
N SER A 84 -10.69 13.77 -3.76
CA SER A 84 -10.71 12.63 -4.68
C SER A 84 -10.26 13.04 -6.08
N ALA A 85 -10.82 14.14 -6.61
CA ALA A 85 -10.46 14.69 -7.90
C ALA A 85 -8.98 15.09 -7.99
N PHE A 86 -8.42 15.65 -6.90
CA PHE A 86 -6.97 15.91 -6.81
C PHE A 86 -6.16 14.63 -7.00
N LEU A 87 -6.46 13.55 -6.26
CA LEU A 87 -5.71 12.30 -6.37
C LEU A 87 -5.82 11.70 -7.77
N LYS A 88 -7.03 11.71 -8.34
CA LYS A 88 -7.27 11.24 -9.71
C LYS A 88 -6.41 12.00 -10.73
N LYS A 89 -6.49 13.34 -10.72
CA LYS A 89 -5.74 14.21 -11.64
C LYS A 89 -4.22 14.08 -11.45
N PHE A 90 -3.76 13.90 -10.21
CA PHE A 90 -2.35 13.70 -9.90
C PHE A 90 -1.83 12.39 -10.51
N MET A 91 -2.57 11.30 -10.34
CA MET A 91 -2.22 10.00 -10.95
C MET A 91 -2.27 10.06 -12.48
N GLU A 92 -3.27 10.72 -13.07
CA GLU A 92 -3.38 10.91 -14.52
C GLU A 92 -2.19 11.68 -15.11
N LYS A 93 -1.81 12.82 -14.51
CA LYS A 93 -0.66 13.63 -14.98
C LYS A 93 0.66 12.86 -14.96
N LEU A 94 0.86 12.00 -13.96
CA LEU A 94 2.06 11.16 -13.84
C LEU A 94 1.94 9.80 -14.53
N LYS A 95 0.83 9.54 -15.22
CA LYS A 95 0.52 8.25 -15.88
C LYS A 95 0.69 7.07 -14.90
N ILE A 96 0.21 7.25 -13.68
CA ILE A 96 0.23 6.24 -12.63
C ILE A 96 -1.00 5.35 -12.82
N ASP A 97 -0.76 4.11 -13.25
CA ASP A 97 -1.81 3.11 -13.40
C ASP A 97 -1.81 2.14 -12.20
N ARG A 98 -2.98 2.02 -11.56
CA ARG A 98 -3.25 1.08 -10.45
C ARG A 98 -2.13 1.00 -9.40
N PRO A 99 -1.84 2.10 -8.68
CA PRO A 99 -0.78 2.08 -7.68
C PRO A 99 -1.22 1.32 -6.42
N VAL A 100 -0.23 0.96 -5.59
CA VAL A 100 -0.49 0.79 -4.15
C VAL A 100 -0.43 2.16 -3.50
N LEU A 101 -1.50 2.57 -2.82
CA LEU A 101 -1.61 3.88 -2.18
C LEU A 101 -1.26 3.80 -0.69
N VAL A 102 -0.24 4.51 -0.24
CA VAL A 102 0.17 4.62 1.16
C VAL A 102 -0.33 5.94 1.73
N SER A 103 -1.11 5.87 2.81
CA SER A 103 -1.85 7.03 3.33
C SER A 103 -1.81 7.11 4.86
N PRO A 104 -0.86 7.86 5.44
CA PRO A 104 -0.83 8.10 6.87
C PRO A 104 -1.74 9.26 7.32
N SER A 105 -2.45 9.06 8.44
CA SER A 105 -3.07 10.16 9.20
C SER A 105 -3.99 11.04 8.33
N MET A 106 -3.72 12.34 8.27
CA MET A 106 -4.45 13.36 7.50
C MET A 106 -4.75 12.93 6.06
N SER A 107 -3.85 12.23 5.38
CA SER A 107 -4.08 11.84 3.98
C SER A 107 -5.22 10.82 3.83
N GLY A 108 -5.72 10.24 4.92
CA GLY A 108 -6.99 9.50 4.94
C GLY A 108 -8.17 10.31 4.41
N SER A 109 -8.16 11.63 4.62
CA SER A 109 -9.15 12.56 4.06
C SER A 109 -9.09 12.69 2.53
N TYR A 110 -8.00 12.23 1.90
CA TYR A 110 -7.86 12.13 0.45
C TYR A 110 -8.12 10.70 -0.02
N ALA A 111 -7.47 9.73 0.61
CA ALA A 111 -7.52 8.34 0.18
C ALA A 111 -8.91 7.71 0.33
N LEU A 112 -9.62 7.94 1.43
CA LEU A 112 -10.91 7.26 1.67
C LEU A 112 -12.01 7.77 0.74
N PRO A 113 -12.21 9.09 0.53
CA PRO A 113 -13.11 9.57 -0.51
C PRO A 113 -12.79 9.00 -1.89
N PHE A 114 -11.51 8.96 -2.27
CA PHE A 114 -11.11 8.36 -3.54
C PHE A 114 -11.42 6.86 -3.61
N ILE A 115 -11.28 6.11 -2.52
CA ILE A 115 -11.57 4.66 -2.53
C ILE A 115 -13.07 4.39 -2.69
N PHE A 116 -13.91 5.16 -2.00
CA PHE A 116 -15.36 4.91 -1.92
C PHE A 116 -16.18 5.72 -2.94
N GLU A 117 -15.59 6.67 -3.66
CA GLU A 117 -16.30 7.41 -4.71
C GLU A 117 -16.49 6.55 -5.97
N GLY A 118 -17.72 6.07 -6.17
CA GLY A 118 -18.08 5.27 -7.34
C GLY A 118 -17.18 4.04 -7.50
N ASP A 119 -16.59 3.89 -8.69
CA ASP A 119 -15.68 2.79 -9.01
C ASP A 119 -14.18 3.12 -8.79
N GLN A 120 -13.86 4.28 -8.21
CA GLN A 120 -12.48 4.78 -8.15
C GLN A 120 -11.53 3.84 -7.37
N GLY A 121 -12.01 3.16 -6.32
CA GLY A 121 -11.23 2.14 -5.61
C GLY A 121 -10.72 1.00 -6.50
N LYS A 122 -11.38 0.70 -7.62
CA LYS A 122 -10.93 -0.29 -8.60
C LYS A 122 -9.67 0.17 -9.33
N HIS A 123 -9.35 1.46 -9.35
CA HIS A 123 -8.11 2.01 -9.91
C HIS A 123 -6.93 1.96 -8.93
N LEU A 124 -7.06 1.27 -7.80
CA LEU A 124 -5.94 0.94 -6.92
C LEU A 124 -5.60 -0.56 -7.02
N ARG A 125 -4.32 -0.88 -6.82
CA ARG A 125 -3.85 -2.27 -6.67
C ARG A 125 -3.92 -2.73 -5.21
N GLY A 126 -3.69 -1.81 -4.29
CA GLY A 126 -3.81 -2.04 -2.86
C GLY A 126 -3.75 -0.74 -2.07
N TYR A 127 -4.07 -0.83 -0.79
CA TYR A 127 -4.11 0.30 0.12
C TYR A 127 -3.29 0.02 1.38
N VAL A 128 -2.46 0.98 1.80
CA VAL A 128 -1.67 0.91 3.03
C VAL A 128 -2.01 2.12 3.92
N PRO A 129 -3.12 2.05 4.68
CA PRO A 129 -3.44 3.07 5.67
C PRO A 129 -2.49 2.99 6.86
N VAL A 130 -2.00 4.15 7.31
CA VAL A 130 -1.29 4.28 8.60
C VAL A 130 -2.07 5.20 9.53
N ALA A 131 -2.91 4.62 10.39
CA ALA A 131 -3.83 5.36 11.27
C ALA A 131 -4.53 6.56 10.60
N PRO A 132 -5.27 6.38 9.48
CA PRO A 132 -5.84 7.47 8.71
C PRO A 132 -7.02 8.15 9.41
N VAL A 133 -7.23 9.43 9.13
CA VAL A 133 -8.46 10.15 9.50
C VAL A 133 -9.61 9.85 8.52
N GLY A 134 -10.84 10.10 8.95
CA GLY A 134 -12.03 10.07 8.08
C GLY A 134 -12.65 8.68 7.90
N THR A 135 -12.17 7.66 8.62
CA THR A 135 -12.75 6.31 8.56
C THR A 135 -14.19 6.25 9.06
N ASP A 136 -14.57 7.16 9.94
CA ASP A 136 -15.90 7.33 10.52
C ASP A 136 -16.91 8.00 9.58
N LYS A 137 -16.47 8.53 8.44
CA LYS A 137 -17.34 9.14 7.41
C LYS A 137 -18.03 8.11 6.51
N PHE A 138 -17.68 6.84 6.65
CA PHE A 138 -18.19 5.73 5.84
C PHE A 138 -18.80 4.69 6.76
N GLU A 139 -19.82 4.00 6.25
CA GLU A 139 -20.55 2.99 6.99
C GLU A 139 -19.75 1.69 7.05
N GLU A 140 -20.05 0.84 8.03
CA GLU A 140 -19.37 -0.46 8.16
C GLU A 140 -19.56 -1.36 6.92
N SER A 141 -20.73 -1.27 6.28
CA SER A 141 -21.05 -1.98 5.04
C SER A 141 -20.08 -1.64 3.92
N ASP A 142 -19.70 -0.36 3.79
CA ASP A 142 -18.79 0.10 2.73
C ASP A 142 -17.44 -0.63 2.83
N TYR A 143 -16.92 -0.77 4.06
CA TYR A 143 -15.68 -1.52 4.31
C TYR A 143 -15.84 -3.02 4.05
N LYS A 144 -16.98 -3.62 4.42
CA LYS A 144 -17.24 -5.05 4.22
C LYS A 144 -17.34 -5.43 2.75
N GLU A 145 -17.83 -4.52 1.91
CA GLU A 145 -17.97 -4.74 0.47
C GLU A 145 -16.67 -4.46 -0.29
N LEU A 146 -15.78 -3.64 0.27
CA LEU A 146 -14.51 -3.25 -0.35
C LEU A 146 -13.57 -4.45 -0.58
N GLN A 147 -13.36 -4.84 -1.84
CA GLN A 147 -12.47 -5.96 -2.20
C GLN A 147 -10.98 -5.58 -2.28
N LEU A 148 -10.65 -4.30 -2.11
CA LEU A 148 -9.29 -3.76 -2.27
C LEU A 148 -8.31 -4.39 -1.25
N PRO A 149 -7.26 -5.08 -1.71
CA PRO A 149 -6.23 -5.62 -0.80
C PRO A 149 -5.64 -4.51 0.06
N THR A 150 -5.61 -4.71 1.38
CA THR A 150 -5.27 -3.64 2.32
C THR A 150 -4.26 -4.13 3.38
N LEU A 151 -3.21 -3.34 3.64
CA LEU A 151 -2.31 -3.52 4.79
C LEU A 151 -2.52 -2.38 5.77
N VAL A 152 -3.23 -2.66 6.86
CA VAL A 152 -3.48 -1.69 7.93
C VAL A 152 -2.29 -1.65 8.87
N ILE A 153 -1.62 -0.50 8.98
CA ILE A 153 -0.50 -0.29 9.89
C ILE A 153 -0.88 0.72 10.97
N TYR A 154 -0.49 0.48 12.22
CA TYR A 154 -0.59 1.46 13.29
C TYR A 154 0.43 1.17 14.39
N GLY A 155 0.74 2.18 15.21
CA GLY A 155 1.61 2.00 16.37
C GLY A 155 0.84 1.54 17.60
N GLU A 156 1.43 0.66 18.42
CA GLU A 156 0.85 0.17 19.67
C GLU A 156 0.47 1.29 20.65
N ASN A 157 1.26 2.37 20.68
CA ASN A 157 1.04 3.54 21.54
C ASN A 157 0.11 4.59 20.90
N ASP A 158 -0.38 4.36 19.68
CA ASP A 158 -1.44 5.19 19.06
C ASP A 158 -2.82 4.70 19.51
N SER A 159 -3.12 4.93 20.79
CA SER A 159 -4.33 4.44 21.47
C SER A 159 -5.61 5.17 21.07
N ALA A 160 -5.51 6.25 20.29
CA ALA A 160 -6.65 7.04 19.83
C ALA A 160 -6.96 6.78 18.36
N LEU A 161 -6.19 7.37 17.44
CA LEU A 161 -6.50 7.35 16.01
C LEU A 161 -6.16 5.99 15.39
N GLY A 162 -5.08 5.35 15.84
CA GLY A 162 -4.74 3.97 15.46
C GLY A 162 -5.88 3.01 15.79
N VAL A 163 -6.39 3.05 17.02
CA VAL A 163 -7.50 2.19 17.47
C VAL A 163 -8.81 2.53 16.76
N SER A 164 -9.17 3.81 16.63
CA SER A 164 -10.46 4.20 16.03
C SER A 164 -10.53 3.87 14.55
N SER A 165 -9.46 4.13 13.79
CA SER A 165 -9.39 3.79 12.36
C SER A 165 -9.38 2.28 12.13
N LEU A 166 -8.66 1.51 12.96
CA LEU A 166 -8.61 0.05 12.90
C LEU A 166 -10.00 -0.58 13.02
N ARG A 167 -10.90 -0.05 13.86
CA ARG A 167 -12.26 -0.60 14.05
C ARG A 167 -13.03 -0.72 12.75
N ARG A 168 -12.83 0.21 11.82
CA ARG A 168 -13.48 0.23 10.50
C ARG A 168 -12.67 -0.56 9.48
N LEU A 169 -11.37 -0.29 9.38
CA LEU A 169 -10.49 -0.87 8.36
C LEU A 169 -10.35 -2.39 8.44
N ARG A 170 -10.42 -2.97 9.65
CA ARG A 170 -10.38 -4.43 9.83
C ARG A 170 -11.57 -5.19 9.24
N ASN A 171 -12.65 -4.48 8.90
CA ASN A 171 -13.83 -5.09 8.28
C ASN A 171 -13.64 -5.32 6.77
N ILE A 172 -12.58 -4.77 6.17
CA ILE A 172 -12.21 -5.04 4.78
C ILE A 172 -11.81 -6.52 4.66
N PRO A 173 -12.50 -7.35 3.86
CA PRO A 173 -12.25 -8.79 3.78
C PRO A 173 -10.80 -9.14 3.41
N ASN A 174 -10.17 -8.30 2.59
CA ASN A 174 -8.79 -8.44 2.13
C ASN A 174 -7.79 -7.58 2.90
N SER A 175 -8.10 -7.23 4.16
CA SER A 175 -7.15 -6.57 5.05
C SER A 175 -6.23 -7.53 5.77
N VAL A 176 -5.00 -7.08 6.02
CA VAL A 176 -4.08 -7.62 7.01
C VAL A 176 -3.68 -6.48 7.94
N VAL A 177 -3.59 -6.77 9.24
CA VAL A 177 -3.28 -5.77 10.26
C VAL A 177 -1.87 -6.01 10.78
N HIS A 178 -1.05 -4.95 10.80
CA HIS A 178 0.28 -4.94 11.39
C HIS A 178 0.38 -3.84 12.44
N MET A 179 0.58 -4.22 13.69
CA MET A 179 0.77 -3.29 14.80
C MET A 179 2.28 -3.19 15.11
N MET A 180 2.85 -1.99 14.95
CA MET A 180 4.25 -1.73 15.28
C MET A 180 4.41 -1.54 16.78
N LYS A 181 5.19 -2.43 17.41
CA LYS A 181 5.38 -2.47 18.86
C LYS A 181 6.11 -1.24 19.38
N SER A 182 5.70 -0.75 20.55
CA SER A 182 6.26 0.46 21.19
C SER A 182 6.25 1.74 20.32
N ALA A 183 5.56 1.75 19.18
CA ALA A 183 5.53 2.86 18.25
C ALA A 183 4.30 3.75 18.48
N GLY A 184 4.46 5.06 18.26
CA GLY A 184 3.36 6.04 18.30
C GLY A 184 2.65 6.22 16.94
N HIS A 185 1.96 7.35 16.77
CA HIS A 185 1.13 7.64 15.59
C HIS A 185 1.91 7.60 14.25
N ALA A 186 3.08 8.26 14.19
CA ALA A 186 3.97 8.20 13.04
C ALA A 186 4.92 6.99 13.17
N CYS A 187 4.35 5.78 13.25
CA CYS A 187 5.05 4.55 13.62
C CYS A 187 6.23 4.19 12.70
N TYR A 188 6.20 4.61 11.44
CA TYR A 188 7.29 4.43 10.48
C TYR A 188 8.60 5.15 10.86
N PHE A 189 8.60 6.08 11.82
CA PHE A 189 9.84 6.63 12.39
C PHE A 189 10.45 5.75 13.47
N ALA A 190 9.64 4.98 14.19
CA ALA A 190 10.11 4.18 15.32
C ALA A 190 10.97 3.01 14.84
N ASN A 191 10.57 2.39 13.73
CA ASN A 191 11.31 1.32 13.07
C ASN A 191 11.09 1.36 11.55
N PRO A 192 11.88 2.17 10.81
CA PRO A 192 11.73 2.29 9.36
C PRO A 192 11.96 0.98 8.62
N GLU A 193 12.89 0.14 9.09
CA GLU A 193 13.20 -1.16 8.49
C GLU A 193 12.01 -2.13 8.55
N GLU A 194 11.34 -2.21 9.70
CA GLU A 194 10.11 -3.00 9.85
C GLU A 194 9.00 -2.47 8.95
N PHE A 195 8.83 -1.15 8.88
CA PHE A 195 7.83 -0.53 7.99
C PHE A 195 8.10 -0.87 6.52
N HIS A 196 9.36 -0.78 6.09
CA HIS A 196 9.81 -1.15 4.74
C HIS A 196 9.57 -2.63 4.44
N GLU A 197 9.93 -3.52 5.37
CA GLU A 197 9.75 -4.96 5.24
C GLU A 197 8.27 -5.32 5.09
N LYS A 198 7.40 -4.73 5.90
CA LYS A 198 5.95 -4.99 5.84
C LYS A 198 5.30 -4.48 4.56
N ILE A 199 5.69 -3.28 4.10
CA ILE A 199 5.26 -2.81 2.79
C ILE A 199 5.74 -3.77 1.71
N LEU A 200 7.04 -4.08 1.66
CA LEU A 200 7.60 -4.95 0.63
C LEU A 200 6.92 -6.32 0.58
N THR A 201 6.72 -6.96 1.73
CA THR A 201 5.99 -8.22 1.87
C THR A 201 4.57 -8.11 1.31
N PHE A 202 3.87 -7.00 1.56
CA PHE A 202 2.55 -6.76 0.98
C PHE A 202 2.60 -6.54 -0.54
N LEU A 203 3.54 -5.74 -1.05
CA LEU A 203 3.68 -5.49 -2.49
C LEU A 203 3.99 -6.78 -3.26
N ARG A 204 4.77 -7.69 -2.67
CA ARG A 204 5.12 -8.97 -3.29
C ARG A 204 3.92 -9.91 -3.44
N ARG A 205 2.78 -9.66 -2.78
CA ARG A 205 1.54 -10.44 -3.01
C ARG A 205 0.94 -10.23 -4.39
N PHE A 206 1.21 -9.08 -5.03
CA PHE A 206 0.76 -8.78 -6.39
C PHE A 206 1.68 -9.34 -7.47
N SER A 207 2.75 -10.02 -7.04
CA SER A 207 3.78 -10.58 -7.88
C SER A 207 3.41 -12.02 -8.18
N GLN A 208 2.96 -12.31 -9.41
CA GLN A 208 2.62 -13.68 -9.84
C GLN A 208 3.88 -14.56 -10.09
N HIS A 209 4.99 -14.35 -9.38
CA HIS A 209 6.22 -15.12 -9.63
C HIS A 209 6.39 -16.28 -8.65
N PRO A 210 6.50 -17.53 -9.14
CA PRO A 210 6.86 -18.71 -8.35
C PRO A 210 8.16 -18.56 -7.53
N GLU A 211 9.13 -17.77 -7.99
CA GLU A 211 10.38 -17.54 -7.25
C GLU A 211 10.19 -16.79 -5.92
N TYR A 212 9.14 -15.98 -5.76
CA TYR A 212 8.85 -15.36 -4.47
C TYR A 212 8.37 -16.39 -3.45
N LEU A 213 7.53 -17.34 -3.89
CA LEU A 213 7.11 -18.45 -3.05
C LEU A 213 8.32 -19.28 -2.60
N TYR A 214 9.26 -19.55 -3.51
CA TYR A 214 10.51 -20.25 -3.19
C TYR A 214 11.29 -19.54 -2.08
N ASN A 215 11.60 -18.25 -2.25
CA ASN A 215 12.39 -17.49 -1.28
C ASN A 215 11.70 -17.30 0.09
N VAL A 216 10.36 -17.24 0.13
CA VAL A 216 9.60 -17.07 1.38
C VAL A 216 9.41 -18.39 2.12
N ILE A 217 9.24 -19.49 1.39
CA ILE A 217 9.21 -20.86 1.94
C ILE A 217 10.60 -21.22 2.47
N GLU A 218 11.66 -20.98 1.69
CA GLU A 218 13.05 -21.25 2.06
C GLU A 218 13.50 -20.44 3.29
N SER A 219 13.08 -19.18 3.39
CA SER A 219 13.44 -18.34 4.55
C SER A 219 12.61 -18.62 5.81
N GLY A 220 11.61 -19.52 5.75
CA GLY A 220 10.74 -19.85 6.90
C GLY A 220 9.84 -18.70 7.36
N LYS A 221 9.62 -17.69 6.51
CA LYS A 221 8.93 -16.44 6.87
C LYS A 221 7.44 -16.40 6.49
N MET A 222 6.89 -17.48 5.92
CA MET A 222 5.44 -17.61 5.70
C MET A 222 4.77 -18.32 6.86
N ASP A 223 3.77 -17.68 7.45
CA ASP A 223 2.89 -18.32 8.42
C ASP A 223 1.91 -19.25 7.68
N ASN A 224 1.60 -20.41 8.28
CA ASN A 224 0.82 -21.49 7.64
C ASN A 224 -0.57 -21.06 7.15
N TYR A 225 -1.07 -19.93 7.65
CA TYR A 225 -2.35 -19.33 7.30
C TYR A 225 -2.38 -18.62 5.93
N ASP A 226 -1.24 -18.19 5.38
CA ASP A 226 -1.19 -17.43 4.12
C ASP A 226 -1.20 -18.34 2.86
N ILE A 227 -0.75 -19.59 2.99
CA ILE A 227 -0.63 -20.55 1.88
C ILE A 227 -1.99 -20.88 1.22
N PRO A 228 -3.06 -21.26 1.97
CA PRO A 228 -4.31 -21.67 1.35
C PRO A 228 -5.02 -20.51 0.64
N ARG A 229 -4.82 -19.27 1.11
CA ARG A 229 -5.41 -18.06 0.53
C ARG A 229 -4.76 -17.70 -0.82
N TYR A 230 -3.44 -17.88 -0.94
CA TYR A 230 -2.69 -17.59 -2.17
C TYR A 230 -2.98 -18.59 -3.29
N MET A 231 -3.09 -19.88 -2.96
CA MET A 231 -3.40 -20.92 -3.96
C MET A 231 -4.78 -20.73 -4.61
N ARG A 232 -5.76 -20.18 -3.88
CA ARG A 232 -7.07 -19.80 -4.46
C ARG A 232 -6.99 -18.69 -5.49
N ALA A 233 -5.97 -17.82 -5.40
CA ALA A 233 -5.81 -16.71 -6.34
C ALA A 233 -5.15 -17.17 -7.66
N LEU A 234 -4.30 -18.21 -7.63
CA LEU A 234 -3.65 -18.77 -8.82
C LEU A 234 -4.58 -19.67 -9.66
N GLN A 235 -5.48 -20.42 -9.00
CA GLN A 235 -6.44 -21.32 -9.68
C GLN A 235 -7.81 -21.22 -9.00
N PRO A 236 -8.56 -20.12 -9.25
CA PRO A 236 -9.82 -19.83 -8.57
C PRO A 236 -10.91 -20.89 -8.81
N ASP A 237 -10.84 -21.60 -9.94
CA ASP A 237 -11.72 -22.71 -10.33
C ASP A 237 -11.49 -23.99 -9.51
N LYS A 238 -10.35 -24.14 -8.83
CA LYS A 238 -9.98 -25.35 -8.07
C LYS A 238 -9.91 -25.14 -6.56
N ALA A 239 -10.28 -23.94 -6.09
CA ALA A 239 -10.14 -23.45 -4.72
C ALA A 239 -10.67 -24.38 -3.61
N SER A 240 -11.65 -25.24 -3.90
CA SER A 240 -12.29 -26.17 -2.95
C SER A 240 -11.63 -27.55 -2.86
N ALA A 241 -10.68 -27.89 -3.75
CA ALA A 241 -10.13 -29.25 -3.89
C ALA A 241 -8.76 -29.47 -3.21
N TRP A 242 -8.11 -28.40 -2.74
CA TRP A 242 -6.75 -28.45 -2.19
C TRP A 242 -6.75 -28.82 -0.70
N LYS A 243 -6.00 -29.86 -0.30
CA LYS A 243 -5.95 -30.30 1.11
C LYS A 243 -4.56 -30.51 1.71
N LEU A 244 -3.48 -30.60 0.94
CA LEU A 244 -2.16 -30.87 1.53
C LEU A 244 -1.02 -30.37 0.65
N MET A 245 -0.01 -29.78 1.29
CA MET A 245 1.30 -29.51 0.71
C MET A 245 2.31 -30.40 1.41
N VAL A 246 3.04 -31.20 0.64
CA VAL A 246 4.24 -31.90 1.10
C VAL A 246 5.43 -31.25 0.41
N ILE A 247 6.41 -30.83 1.21
CA ILE A 247 7.67 -30.29 0.71
C ILE A 247 8.71 -31.37 0.94
N ASP A 248 9.21 -31.96 -0.14
CA ASP A 248 10.31 -32.92 -0.10
C ASP A 248 11.61 -32.24 -0.53
N GLN A 249 12.75 -32.69 0.02
CA GLN A 249 14.08 -32.21 -0.36
C GLN A 249 14.87 -33.38 -0.94
N VAL A 250 15.34 -33.23 -2.19
CA VAL A 250 16.23 -34.20 -2.86
C VAL A 250 17.35 -33.42 -3.52
N ASP A 251 18.61 -33.80 -3.26
CA ASP A 251 19.81 -33.21 -3.88
C ASP A 251 19.88 -31.67 -3.84
N ASN A 252 19.54 -31.07 -2.68
CA ASN A 252 19.46 -29.61 -2.47
C ASN A 252 18.39 -28.88 -3.31
N GLU A 253 17.48 -29.61 -3.94
CA GLU A 253 16.28 -29.07 -4.57
C GLU A 253 15.04 -29.39 -3.72
N TYR A 254 14.16 -28.40 -3.55
CA TYR A 254 12.88 -28.58 -2.86
C TYR A 254 11.78 -28.82 -3.89
N PHE A 255 11.05 -29.92 -3.70
CA PHE A 255 9.92 -30.31 -4.53
C PHE A 255 8.63 -30.01 -3.77
N VAL A 256 7.82 -29.11 -4.31
CA VAL A 256 6.49 -28.82 -3.78
C VAL A 256 5.49 -29.74 -4.46
N HIS A 257 5.04 -30.77 -3.75
CA HIS A 257 4.04 -31.70 -4.25
C HIS A 257 2.64 -31.18 -3.95
N LEU A 258 1.94 -30.78 -5.01
CA LEU A 258 0.53 -30.37 -4.95
C LEU A 258 -0.36 -31.58 -5.25
N TYR A 259 -1.08 -32.06 -4.24
CA TYR A 259 -2.01 -33.17 -4.42
C TYR A 259 -3.42 -32.65 -4.74
N TYR A 260 -3.96 -33.10 -5.89
CA TYR A 260 -5.36 -32.94 -6.27
C TYR A 260 -6.10 -34.24 -5.96
N LYS A 261 -7.18 -34.18 -5.17
CA LYS A 261 -8.10 -35.33 -5.08
C LYS A 261 -9.13 -35.18 -6.20
N MET A 262 -8.97 -35.95 -7.28
CA MET A 262 -10.08 -36.14 -8.24
C MET A 262 -11.23 -36.79 -7.46
N LEU A 263 -12.37 -36.11 -7.38
CA LEU A 263 -13.65 -36.74 -7.05
C LEU A 263 -14.28 -37.24 -8.34
#